data_AF-A0AAV8ZDT6-F1
#
_entry.id   AF-A0AAV8ZDT6-F1
#
_cell.length_a   1.000
_cell.length_b   1.000
_cell.length_c   1.000
_cell.angle_alpha   90.00
_cell.angle_beta   90.00
_cell.angle_gamma   90.00
#
_symmetry.space_group_name_H-M   'P 1'
#
loop_
_entity.id
_entity.type
_entity.pdbx_description
1 polymer ?
#
loop_
_entity_poly.entity_id
_entity_poly.type
_entity_poly.pdbx_seq_one_letter_code
_entity_poly.pdbx_strand_id
1 'polypeptide(L)'
;ILMHAYVRYFEMSPLFCNGQNRAILLFIIVVTGYCYFKKYVGDTKRCRRFKVRPLNRQRKLYGHFNTLIRDMLSKEPDHTQFFKYTRMTPELFGSLLDIVGLLLKKDPTKNPPQPSASSHVNITVS
;
A
#
# COMPACT_ATOMS: atom_id res chain seq x y z
N ILE A 1 16.23 14.40 33.05
CA ILE A 1 16.10 13.83 34.41
C ILE A 1 16.35 12.31 34.39
N LEU A 2 15.64 11.49 33.59
CA LEU A 2 15.89 10.04 33.51
C LEU A 2 17.30 9.65 33.00
N MET A 3 17.84 10.36 31.99
CA MET A 3 19.17 10.07 31.43
C MET A 3 20.33 10.45 32.36
N HIS A 4 20.14 11.46 33.21
CA HIS A 4 21.12 11.83 34.24
C HIS A 4 21.13 10.87 35.44
N ALA A 5 20.00 10.20 35.71
CA ALA A 5 19.94 9.17 36.73
C ALA A 5 20.70 7.91 36.31
N TYR A 6 20.67 7.54 35.02
CA TYR A 6 21.34 6.34 34.52
C TYR A 6 22.87 6.42 34.58
N VAL A 7 23.44 7.60 34.27
CA VAL A 7 24.90 7.83 34.33
C VAL A 7 25.41 7.78 35.78
N ARG A 8 24.64 8.31 36.76
CA ARG A 8 25.02 8.23 38.18
C ARG A 8 24.95 6.83 38.78
N TYR A 9 24.12 5.93 38.26
CA TYR A 9 24.11 4.53 38.70
C TYR A 9 25.35 3.76 38.23
N PHE A 10 25.97 4.17 37.12
CA PHE A 10 27.15 3.50 36.58
C PHE A 10 28.45 3.87 37.32
N GLU A 11 28.48 5.02 38.00
CA GLU A 11 29.67 5.56 38.65
C GLU A 11 29.84 5.12 40.12
N MET A 12 28.81 4.51 40.73
CA MET A 12 28.79 4.17 42.15
C MET A 12 28.43 2.70 42.38
N SER A 13 29.30 1.80 41.91
CA SER A 13 29.21 0.37 42.21
C SER A 13 30.61 -0.27 42.24
N PRO A 14 31.31 -0.26 43.40
CA PRO A 14 32.46 -1.14 43.60
C PRO A 14 31.97 -2.56 43.95
N LEU A 15 31.19 -3.17 43.06
CA LEU A 15 30.63 -4.53 43.23
C LEU A 15 30.95 -5.43 42.03
N PHE A 16 32.12 -5.23 41.42
CA PHE A 16 32.63 -6.04 40.31
C PHE A 16 33.93 -6.75 40.67
N CYS A 17 33.87 -7.74 41.57
CA CYS A 17 35.01 -8.65 41.81
C CYS A 17 34.59 -10.09 42.19
N ASN A 18 33.47 -10.60 41.66
CA ASN A 18 33.12 -12.02 41.75
C ASN A 18 32.58 -12.50 40.39
N GLY A 19 33.12 -13.60 39.86
CA GLY A 19 32.81 -14.11 38.52
C GLY A 19 31.32 -14.33 38.25
N GLN A 20 30.53 -14.60 39.31
CA GLN A 20 29.09 -14.79 39.26
C GLN A 20 28.31 -13.50 38.92
N ASN A 21 28.79 -12.33 39.36
CA ASN A 21 28.15 -11.03 39.08
C ASN A 21 28.38 -10.57 37.62
N ARG A 22 29.51 -10.97 37.03
CA ARG A 22 29.82 -10.69 35.61
C ARG A 22 28.89 -11.45 34.68
N ALA A 23 28.60 -12.71 34.99
CA ALA A 23 27.65 -13.52 34.24
C ALA A 23 26.22 -12.94 34.29
N ILE A 24 25.78 -12.47 35.47
CA ILE A 24 24.46 -11.84 35.65
C ILE A 24 24.34 -10.56 34.81
N LEU A 25 25.36 -9.69 34.83
CA LEU A 25 25.34 -8.46 34.02
C LEU A 25 25.25 -8.77 32.52
N LEU A 26 26.04 -9.72 32.02
CA LEU A 26 26.01 -10.11 30.61
C LEU A 26 24.65 -10.69 30.22
N PHE A 27 24.03 -11.49 31.08
CA PHE A 27 22.69 -12.02 30.87
C PHE A 27 21.65 -10.90 30.75
N ILE A 28 21.70 -9.89 31.62
CA ILE A 28 20.80 -8.73 31.56
C ILE A 28 20.97 -7.96 30.24
N ILE A 29 22.22 -7.73 29.81
CA ILE A 29 22.51 -7.01 28.55
C ILE A 29 21.97 -7.80 27.34
N VAL A 30 22.21 -9.11 27.28
CA VAL A 30 21.75 -9.96 26.19
C VAL A 30 20.22 -10.04 26.13
N VAL A 31 19.56 -10.26 27.27
CA VAL A 31 18.09 -10.32 27.34
C VAL A 31 17.47 -8.98 26.95
N THR A 32 18.01 -7.87 27.46
CA THR A 32 17.52 -6.52 27.14
C THR A 32 17.72 -6.20 25.65
N GLY A 33 18.89 -6.52 25.10
CA GLY A 33 19.20 -6.36 23.68
C GLY A 33 18.30 -7.20 22.77
N TYR A 34 18.03 -8.46 23.14
CA TYR A 34 17.11 -9.33 22.41
C TYR A 34 15.66 -8.81 22.42
N CYS A 35 15.17 -8.36 23.58
CA CYS A 35 13.85 -7.75 23.72
C CYS A 35 13.73 -6.48 22.87
N TYR A 36 14.78 -5.65 22.84
CA TYR A 36 14.84 -4.47 21.99
C TYR A 36 14.81 -4.86 20.52
N PHE A 37 15.68 -5.78 20.08
CA PHE A 37 15.75 -6.25 18.69
C PHE A 37 14.41 -6.78 18.18
N LYS A 38 13.70 -7.61 18.98
CA LYS A 38 12.38 -8.14 18.62
C LYS A 38 11.32 -7.05 18.43
N LYS A 39 11.43 -5.92 19.12
CA LYS A 39 10.53 -4.76 18.96
C LYS A 39 10.81 -3.99 17.67
N TYR A 40 12.06 -3.94 17.21
CA TYR A 40 12.46 -3.29 15.95
C TYR A 40 12.29 -4.20 14.73
N VAL A 41 12.37 -5.52 14.91
CA VAL A 41 11.86 -6.52 13.96
C VAL A 41 10.33 -6.64 14.12
N GLY A 42 9.69 -5.48 14.25
CA GLY A 42 8.25 -5.34 14.09
C GLY A 42 7.95 -5.39 12.61
N ASP A 43 7.44 -6.53 12.19
CA ASP A 43 6.91 -6.80 10.86
C ASP A 43 6.21 -5.55 10.31
N THR A 44 6.78 -4.89 9.30
CA THR A 44 6.16 -3.75 8.62
C THR A 44 5.03 -4.29 7.75
N LYS A 45 4.01 -4.86 8.41
CA LYS A 45 2.76 -5.27 7.78
C LYS A 45 2.17 -4.00 7.23
N ARG A 46 2.40 -3.76 5.94
CA ARG A 46 1.80 -2.66 5.19
C ARG A 46 0.31 -2.74 5.48
N CYS A 47 -0.18 -1.76 6.24
CA CYS A 47 -1.60 -1.67 6.57
C CYS A 47 -2.34 -1.39 5.26
N ARG A 48 -2.81 -2.45 4.61
CA ARG A 48 -3.38 -2.37 3.28
C ARG A 48 -4.79 -1.81 3.43
N ARG A 49 -5.01 -0.56 3.02
CA ARG A 49 -6.33 0.12 3.01
C ARG A 49 -7.45 -0.75 2.42
N PHE A 50 -7.15 -1.59 1.43
CA PHE A 50 -8.12 -2.48 0.79
C PHE A 50 -7.53 -3.85 0.44
N LYS A 51 -8.11 -4.97 0.90
CA LYS A 51 -7.73 -6.34 0.46
C LYS A 51 -7.87 -6.54 -1.05
N VAL A 52 -8.93 -6.01 -1.64
CA VAL A 52 -9.13 -5.88 -3.10
C VAL A 52 -9.73 -4.51 -3.33
N ARG A 53 -9.10 -3.70 -4.20
CA ARG A 53 -9.61 -2.35 -4.52
C ARG A 53 -11.00 -2.44 -5.14
N PRO A 54 -11.93 -1.51 -4.82
CA PRO A 54 -13.30 -1.53 -5.35
C PRO A 54 -13.33 -1.51 -6.88
N LEU A 55 -12.45 -0.73 -7.53
CA LEU A 55 -12.27 -0.72 -8.98
C LEU A 55 -11.96 -2.11 -9.57
N ASN A 56 -11.19 -2.95 -8.87
CA ASN A 56 -10.89 -4.31 -9.32
C ASN A 56 -12.07 -5.27 -9.13
N ARG A 57 -13.03 -4.97 -8.24
CA ARG A 57 -14.24 -5.80 -8.06
C ARG A 57 -15.17 -5.68 -9.26
N GLN A 58 -15.22 -4.49 -9.85
CA GLN A 58 -16.10 -4.16 -10.97
C GLN A 58 -15.58 -4.66 -12.33
N ARG A 59 -14.31 -5.10 -12.41
CA ARG A 59 -13.71 -5.66 -13.66
C ARG A 59 -14.47 -6.87 -14.22
N LYS A 60 -15.12 -7.66 -13.37
CA LYS A 60 -15.95 -8.79 -13.82
C LYS A 60 -17.21 -8.34 -14.55
N LEU A 61 -17.71 -7.14 -14.24
CA LEU A 61 -18.97 -6.62 -14.78
C LEU A 61 -18.75 -5.77 -16.04
N TYR A 62 -17.74 -4.90 -16.04
CA TYR A 62 -17.54 -3.90 -17.12
C TYR A 62 -16.37 -4.23 -18.08
N GLY A 63 -15.72 -5.38 -17.89
CA GLY A 63 -14.51 -5.74 -18.62
C GLY A 63 -13.26 -5.01 -18.11
N HIS A 64 -12.11 -5.31 -18.71
CA HIS A 64 -10.81 -4.89 -18.15
C HIS A 64 -10.46 -3.41 -18.37
N PHE A 65 -10.90 -2.80 -19.47
CA PHE A 65 -10.37 -1.50 -19.91
C PHE A 65 -11.43 -0.46 -20.27
N ASN A 66 -12.65 -0.85 -20.66
CA ASN A 66 -13.64 0.08 -21.23
C ASN A 66 -14.03 1.23 -20.31
N THR A 67 -14.24 0.97 -19.02
CA THR A 67 -14.61 2.00 -18.04
C THR A 67 -13.46 2.36 -17.10
N LEU A 68 -12.29 1.73 -17.25
CA LEU A 68 -11.22 1.76 -16.26
C LEU A 68 -10.70 3.19 -15.99
N ILE A 69 -10.37 3.92 -17.05
CA ILE A 69 -9.84 5.29 -16.95
C ILE A 69 -10.90 6.23 -16.37
N ARG A 70 -12.15 6.12 -16.86
CA ARG A 70 -13.29 6.90 -16.34
C ARG A 70 -13.53 6.64 -14.86
N ASP A 71 -13.49 5.37 -14.46
CA ASP A 71 -13.76 4.96 -13.07
C ASP A 71 -12.62 5.43 -12.14
N MET A 72 -11.36 5.46 -12.61
CA MET A 72 -10.22 6.04 -11.87
C MET A 72 -10.29 7.57 -11.74
N LEU A 73 -10.82 8.27 -12.75
CA LEU A 73 -11.01 9.72 -12.74
C LEU A 73 -12.20 10.15 -11.86
N SER A 74 -13.30 9.37 -11.87
CA SER A 74 -14.53 9.72 -11.15
C SER A 74 -14.47 9.52 -9.63
N LYS A 75 -13.47 8.80 -9.12
CA LYS A 75 -13.35 8.44 -7.70
C LYS A 75 -12.04 8.99 -7.15
N GLU A 76 -12.11 10.09 -6.38
CA GLU A 76 -10.95 10.71 -5.70
C GLU A 76 -9.99 9.73 -4.98
N PRO A 77 -10.43 8.69 -4.25
CA PRO A 77 -9.48 7.76 -3.60
C PRO A 77 -8.60 6.96 -4.57
N ASP A 78 -8.90 6.98 -5.87
CA ASP A 78 -8.20 6.26 -6.92
C ASP A 78 -7.28 7.13 -7.80
N HIS A 79 -7.07 8.42 -7.50
CA HIS A 79 -6.04 9.23 -8.18
C HIS A 79 -4.63 8.61 -8.03
N THR A 80 -4.34 7.97 -6.90
CA THR A 80 -3.10 7.20 -6.72
C THR A 80 -3.00 5.98 -7.66
N GLN A 81 -4.14 5.39 -8.03
CA GLN A 81 -4.19 4.30 -9.00
C GLN A 81 -4.06 4.83 -10.41
N PHE A 82 -4.71 5.95 -10.70
CA PHE A 82 -4.59 6.68 -11.95
C PHE A 82 -3.13 6.99 -12.24
N PHE A 83 -2.44 7.64 -11.30
CA PHE A 83 -1.01 7.95 -11.43
C PHE A 83 -0.14 6.69 -11.63
N LYS A 84 -0.45 5.58 -10.98
CA LYS A 84 0.29 4.32 -11.22
C LYS A 84 0.08 3.77 -12.63
N TYR A 85 -1.10 3.99 -13.19
CA TYR A 85 -1.49 3.46 -14.50
C TYR A 85 -0.99 4.35 -15.65
N THR A 86 -1.23 5.65 -15.56
CA THR A 86 -0.92 6.63 -16.62
C THR A 86 0.41 7.35 -16.41
N ARG A 87 1.02 7.24 -15.21
CA ARG A 87 2.22 8.01 -14.79
C ARG A 87 2.02 9.53 -14.85
N MET A 88 0.76 9.98 -14.80
CA MET A 88 0.39 11.39 -14.89
C MET A 88 -0.72 11.73 -13.89
N THR A 89 -0.86 13.01 -13.57
CA THR A 89 -2.02 13.51 -12.83
C THR A 89 -3.25 13.55 -13.75
N PRO A 90 -4.48 13.47 -13.20
CA PRO A 90 -5.72 13.63 -13.96
C PRO A 90 -5.75 14.89 -14.82
N GLU A 91 -5.25 16.00 -14.26
CA GLU A 91 -5.17 17.31 -14.93
C GLU A 91 -4.27 17.26 -16.17
N LEU A 92 -3.03 16.76 -16.01
CA LEU A 92 -2.08 16.65 -17.12
C LEU A 92 -2.58 15.69 -18.20
N PHE A 93 -3.24 14.60 -17.80
CA PHE A 93 -3.86 13.67 -18.74
C PHE A 93 -4.97 14.35 -19.55
N GLY A 94 -5.80 15.20 -18.91
CA GLY A 94 -6.81 16.00 -19.60
C GLY A 94 -6.18 16.92 -20.64
N SER A 95 -5.17 17.71 -20.27
CA SER A 95 -4.47 18.59 -21.21
C SER A 95 -3.83 17.84 -22.37
N LEU A 96 -3.26 16.66 -22.11
CA LEU A 96 -2.73 15.80 -23.17
C LEU A 96 -3.83 15.31 -24.10
N LEU A 97 -4.98 14.92 -23.55
CA LEU A 97 -6.12 14.43 -24.31
C LEU A 97 -6.71 15.54 -25.20
N ASP A 98 -6.68 16.79 -24.77
CA ASP A 98 -7.14 17.92 -25.58
C ASP A 98 -6.26 18.15 -26.81
N ILE A 99 -4.93 17.98 -26.65
CA ILE A 99 -3.97 18.12 -27.75
C ILE A 99 -4.04 16.92 -28.69
N VAL A 100 -4.00 15.71 -28.14
CA VAL A 100 -3.85 14.47 -28.91
C VAL A 100 -5.21 13.97 -29.40
N GLY A 101 -6.30 14.26 -28.70
CA GLY A 101 -7.66 13.80 -28.99
C GLY A 101 -8.13 14.18 -30.38
N LEU A 102 -7.79 15.38 -30.83
CA LEU A 102 -8.09 15.86 -32.19
C LEU A 102 -7.35 15.06 -33.28
N LEU A 103 -6.23 14.43 -32.93
CA LEU A 103 -5.38 13.64 -33.82
C LEU A 103 -5.69 12.14 -33.74
N LEU A 104 -6.41 11.69 -32.71
CA LEU A 104 -6.78 10.29 -32.53
C LEU A 104 -7.90 9.90 -33.49
N LYS A 105 -7.57 9.04 -34.46
CA LYS A 105 -8.56 8.37 -35.30
C LYS A 105 -8.86 6.99 -34.76
N LYS A 106 -10.15 6.64 -34.71
CA LYS A 106 -10.58 5.29 -34.38
C LYS A 106 -10.08 4.34 -35.47
N ASP A 107 -9.39 3.29 -35.06
CA ASP A 107 -8.96 2.22 -35.96
C ASP A 107 -10.21 1.46 -36.47
N PRO A 108 -10.49 1.47 -37.79
CA PRO A 108 -11.68 0.83 -38.35
C PRO A 108 -11.62 -0.69 -38.27
N THR A 109 -10.44 -1.28 -38.10
CA THR A 109 -10.27 -2.74 -37.97
C THR A 109 -10.58 -3.24 -36.57
N LYS A 110 -10.58 -2.34 -35.57
CA LYS A 110 -10.90 -2.66 -34.19
C LYS A 110 -12.39 -2.46 -33.93
N ASN A 111 -13.13 -3.56 -34.01
CA ASN A 111 -14.51 -3.60 -33.54
C ASN A 111 -14.54 -3.31 -32.02
N PRO A 112 -15.56 -2.59 -31.51
CA PRO A 112 -15.77 -2.54 -30.07
C PRO A 112 -15.87 -3.98 -29.55
N PRO A 113 -15.26 -4.29 -28.38
CA PRO A 113 -15.38 -5.62 -27.80
C PRO A 113 -16.86 -5.94 -27.68
N GLN A 114 -17.31 -6.97 -28.38
CA GLN A 114 -18.71 -7.39 -28.31
C GLN A 114 -19.03 -7.71 -26.85
N PRO A 115 -20.19 -7.27 -26.32
CA PRO A 115 -20.61 -7.70 -25.01
C PRO A 115 -20.66 -9.23 -25.05
N SER A 116 -19.78 -9.88 -24.30
CA SER A 116 -19.78 -11.34 -24.14
C SER A 116 -21.20 -11.76 -23.78
N ALA A 117 -21.85 -12.54 -24.65
CA ALA A 117 -23.20 -13.02 -24.48
C ALA A 117 -23.31 -13.85 -23.19
N SER A 118 -23.61 -13.20 -22.07
CA SER A 118 -23.86 -13.83 -20.77
C SER A 118 -24.67 -12.92 -19.82
N SER A 119 -25.53 -12.06 -20.37
CA SER A 119 -26.51 -11.32 -19.58
C SER A 119 -27.91 -11.40 -20.21
N HIS A 120 -28.38 -12.63 -20.45
CA HIS A 120 -29.81 -12.91 -20.43
C HIS A 120 -30.16 -13.28 -18.98
N VAL A 121 -30.36 -12.28 -18.13
CA VAL A 121 -31.14 -12.48 -16.92
C VAL A 121 -32.58 -12.36 -17.36
N ASN A 122 -33.25 -13.49 -17.52
CA ASN A 122 -34.69 -13.54 -17.73
C ASN A 122 -35.37 -13.06 -16.44
N ILE A 123 -35.65 -11.76 -16.35
CA ILE A 123 -36.56 -11.22 -15.35
C ILE A 123 -37.96 -11.59 -15.82
N THR A 124 -38.44 -12.76 -15.40
CA THR A 124 -39.87 -13.05 -15.37
C THR A 124 -40.44 -12.23 -14.22
N VAL A 125 -41.16 -11.16 -14.56
CA VAL A 125 -42.01 -10.45 -13.61
C VAL A 125 -43.18 -11.38 -13.31
N SER A 126 -43.30 -11.81 -12.05
CA SER A 126 -44.49 -12.49 -11.52
C SER A 126 -45.39 -11.48 -10.83
#